data_AF-A1BMF3-F1
#
_entry.id   AF-A1BMF3-F1
#
_cell.length_a   1.000
_cell.length_b   1.000
_cell.length_c   1.000
_cell.angle_alpha   90.00
_cell.angle_beta   90.00
_cell.angle_gamma   90.00
#
_symmetry.space_group_name_H-M   'P 1'
#
loop_
_entity.id
_entity.type
_entity.pdbx_description
1 polymer ?
#
loop_
_entity_poly.entity_id
_entity_poly.type
_entity_poly.pdbx_seq_one_letter_code
_entity_poly.pdbx_strand_id
1 'polypeptide(L)'
;PARQLLGGRDFSREDCARFGCGYAPQGWDNLVRHLSGKGYTQQEMLDAGLARQGQRGVYDYFRGRATWPIRDSTGRTLGFGARKLYDDDQIGAKYINTPDTQLYHKNQVLYGIDLAKDAIVKK
;
A
#
# COMPACT_ATOMS: atom_id res chain seq x y z
N PRO A 1 11.44 -11.70 5.04
CA PRO A 1 10.44 -11.09 5.94
C PRO A 1 9.00 -11.08 5.39
N ALA A 2 8.68 -10.34 4.31
CA ALA A 2 7.30 -10.25 3.80
C ALA A 2 6.74 -11.62 3.36
N ARG A 3 7.47 -12.35 2.50
CA ARG A 3 7.07 -13.71 2.07
C ARG A 3 6.98 -14.70 3.23
N GLN A 4 7.91 -14.64 4.20
CA GLN A 4 7.90 -15.51 5.38
C GLN A 4 6.67 -15.24 6.27
N LEU A 5 6.31 -13.96 6.45
CA LEU A 5 5.11 -13.60 7.21
C LEU A 5 3.85 -14.14 6.54
N LEU A 6 3.72 -13.97 5.21
CA LEU A 6 2.55 -14.40 4.46
C LEU A 6 2.47 -15.92 4.39
N GLY A 7 3.57 -16.59 4.04
CA GLY A 7 3.63 -18.05 4.02
C GLY A 7 3.41 -18.68 5.39
N GLY A 8 3.89 -18.06 6.47
CA GLY A 8 3.59 -18.49 7.84
C GLY A 8 2.15 -18.22 8.31
N ARG A 9 1.29 -17.72 7.41
CA ARG A 9 -0.15 -17.50 7.59
C ARG A 9 -0.96 -18.18 6.48
N ASP A 10 -0.38 -19.20 5.86
CA ASP A 10 -0.98 -20.00 4.80
C ASP A 10 -1.40 -19.21 3.55
N PHE A 11 -0.78 -18.06 3.32
CA PHE A 11 -0.93 -17.33 2.05
C PHE A 11 0.01 -17.95 1.00
N SER A 12 -0.58 -18.59 -0.01
CA SER A 12 0.18 -19.12 -1.14
C SER A 12 0.72 -17.99 -2.03
N ARG A 13 1.57 -18.36 -3.01
CA ARG A 13 2.04 -17.40 -4.03
C ARG A 13 0.88 -16.93 -4.90
N GLU A 14 -0.05 -17.84 -5.20
CA GLU A 14 -1.27 -17.60 -5.96
C GLU A 14 -2.18 -16.64 -5.21
N ASP A 15 -2.35 -16.81 -3.90
CA ASP A 15 -3.09 -15.85 -3.06
C ASP A 15 -2.40 -14.49 -3.06
N CYS A 16 -1.07 -14.45 -2.89
CA CYS A 16 -0.33 -13.20 -2.95
C CYS A 16 -0.54 -12.47 -4.30
N ALA A 17 -0.54 -13.21 -5.41
CA ALA A 17 -0.81 -12.66 -6.73
C ALA A 17 -2.26 -12.17 -6.86
N ARG A 18 -3.24 -12.98 -6.43
CA ARG A 18 -4.68 -12.68 -6.46
C ARG A 18 -5.02 -11.40 -5.69
N PHE A 19 -4.46 -11.24 -4.49
CA PHE A 19 -4.71 -10.10 -3.63
C PHE A 19 -3.73 -8.92 -3.85
N GLY A 20 -2.77 -9.08 -4.75
CA GLY A 20 -1.77 -8.06 -5.06
C GLY A 20 -0.82 -7.74 -3.90
N CYS A 21 -0.54 -8.71 -3.03
CA CYS A 21 0.37 -8.57 -1.90
C CYS A 21 1.76 -8.11 -2.37
N GLY A 22 2.29 -7.06 -1.74
CA GLY A 22 3.57 -6.46 -2.07
C GLY A 22 4.50 -6.31 -0.87
N TYR A 23 5.66 -5.71 -1.14
CA TYR A 23 6.63 -5.30 -0.14
C TYR A 23 7.15 -3.91 -0.49
N ALA A 24 6.98 -2.98 0.44
CA ALA A 24 7.65 -1.68 0.39
C ALA A 24 9.06 -1.86 0.96
N PRO A 25 10.13 -1.71 0.16
CA PRO A 25 11.50 -1.93 0.62
C PRO A 25 11.90 -0.97 1.74
N GLN A 26 12.87 -1.37 2.56
CA GLN A 26 13.57 -0.42 3.42
C GLN A 26 14.36 0.58 2.56
N GLY A 27 14.58 1.79 3.10
CA GLY A 27 15.19 2.91 2.36
C GLY A 27 14.22 4.09 2.25
N TRP A 28 14.75 5.27 1.97
CA TRP A 28 14.01 6.52 2.11
C TRP A 28 13.17 6.91 0.89
N ASP A 29 13.58 6.54 -0.31
CA ASP A 29 13.08 7.17 -1.55
C ASP A 29 13.09 6.19 -2.73
N ASN A 30 12.87 4.90 -2.47
CA ASN A 30 12.85 3.87 -3.52
C ASN A 30 11.66 4.08 -4.48
N LEU A 31 10.46 4.28 -3.92
CA LEU A 31 9.25 4.54 -4.71
C LEU A 31 9.30 5.94 -5.32
N VAL A 32 9.73 6.94 -4.56
CA VAL A 32 9.87 8.33 -5.04
C VAL A 32 10.82 8.39 -6.25
N ARG A 33 11.99 7.75 -6.19
CA ARG A 33 12.93 7.69 -7.34
C ARG A 33 12.32 6.96 -8.53
N HIS A 34 11.66 5.83 -8.28
CA HIS A 34 11.01 5.03 -9.32
C HIS A 34 9.91 5.80 -10.06
N LEU A 35 9.04 6.50 -9.33
CA LEU A 35 7.96 7.28 -9.91
C LEU A 35 8.47 8.56 -10.58
N SER A 36 9.50 9.21 -10.02
CA SER A 36 10.17 10.34 -10.66
C SER A 36 10.76 9.92 -12.01
N GLY A 37 11.39 8.75 -12.09
CA GLY A 37 11.90 8.18 -13.34
C GLY A 37 10.82 7.85 -14.37
N LYS A 38 9.55 7.80 -13.95
CA LYS A 38 8.38 7.65 -14.82
C LYS A 38 7.69 8.98 -15.16
N GLY A 39 8.22 10.11 -14.70
CA GLY A 39 7.71 11.44 -14.99
C GLY A 39 6.63 11.96 -14.03
N TYR A 40 6.33 11.24 -12.93
CA TYR A 40 5.42 11.75 -11.91
C TYR A 40 6.11 12.83 -11.07
N THR A 41 5.38 13.89 -10.76
CA THR A 41 5.82 14.99 -9.91
C THR A 41 5.79 14.60 -8.44
N GLN A 42 6.62 15.27 -7.63
CA GLN A 42 6.60 15.07 -6.18
C GLN A 42 5.23 15.41 -5.57
N GLN A 43 4.54 16.43 -6.10
CA GLN A 43 3.22 16.82 -5.63
C GLN A 43 2.19 15.70 -5.85
N GLU A 44 2.18 15.06 -7.03
CA GLU A 44 1.29 13.93 -7.29
C GLU A 44 1.53 12.77 -6.31
N MET A 45 2.80 12.50 -5.94
CA MET A 45 3.13 11.45 -4.97
C MET A 45 2.67 11.78 -3.54
N LEU A 46 2.75 13.05 -3.16
CA LEU A 46 2.26 13.56 -1.87
C LEU A 46 0.73 13.49 -1.83
N ASP A 47 0.06 13.95 -2.88
CA ASP A 47 -1.40 13.98 -3.00
C ASP A 47 -1.99 12.57 -3.06
N ALA A 48 -1.29 11.62 -3.69
CA ALA A 48 -1.66 10.20 -3.69
C ALA A 48 -1.39 9.50 -2.35
N GLY A 49 -0.76 10.18 -1.38
CA GLY A 49 -0.43 9.61 -0.07
C GLY A 49 0.66 8.54 -0.12
N LEU A 50 1.44 8.48 -1.19
CA LEU A 50 2.54 7.54 -1.39
C LEU A 50 3.85 8.03 -0.77
N ALA A 51 3.98 9.34 -0.62
CA ALA A 51 5.16 9.99 -0.09
C ALA A 51 4.82 10.99 1.04
N ARG A 52 5.86 11.47 1.72
CA ARG A 52 5.81 12.50 2.77
C ARG A 52 6.88 13.54 2.54
N GLN A 53 6.58 14.78 2.93
CA GLN A 53 7.58 15.84 2.99
C GLN A 53 8.43 15.69 4.25
N GLY A 54 9.76 15.66 4.10
CA GLY A 54 10.72 15.72 5.19
C GLY A 54 11.63 16.94 5.08
N GLN A 55 12.52 17.11 6.05
CA GLN A 55 13.49 18.21 6.06
C GLN A 55 14.49 18.15 4.89
N ARG A 56 14.81 16.93 4.42
CA ARG A 56 15.77 16.69 3.34
C ARG A 56 15.12 16.42 1.98
N GLY A 57 13.81 16.66 1.86
CA GLY A 57 13.02 16.38 0.66
C GLY A 57 11.92 15.35 0.87
N VAL A 58 11.33 14.91 -0.25
CA VAL A 58 10.22 13.96 -0.27
C VAL A 58 10.73 12.53 -0.15
N TYR A 59 10.05 11.72 0.67
CA TYR A 59 10.44 10.34 0.98
C TYR A 59 9.23 9.39 0.97
N ASP A 60 9.48 8.10 0.75
CA ASP A 60 8.50 7.03 0.69
C ASP A 60 7.72 6.95 2.02
N TYR A 61 6.39 6.95 1.98
CA TYR A 61 5.60 6.82 3.21
C TYR A 61 5.67 5.40 3.79
N PHE A 62 5.50 4.38 2.95
CA PHE A 62 5.63 2.98 3.33
C PHE A 62 7.07 2.52 3.17
N ARG A 63 7.69 2.02 4.24
CA ARG A 63 9.09 1.57 4.24
C ARG A 63 9.24 0.30 5.07
N GLY A 64 9.87 -0.73 4.51
CA GLY A 64 10.09 -2.01 5.21
C GLY A 64 8.80 -2.74 5.63
N ARG A 65 7.72 -2.66 4.85
CA ARG A 65 6.39 -3.19 5.22
C ARG A 65 5.82 -4.12 4.16
N ALA A 66 5.06 -5.13 4.57
CA ALA A 66 4.23 -5.90 3.65
C ALA A 66 3.01 -5.04 3.28
N THR A 67 2.65 -4.97 2.00
CA THR A 67 1.61 -4.07 1.50
C THR A 67 0.47 -4.83 0.85
N TRP A 68 -0.74 -4.27 0.93
CA TRP A 68 -1.92 -4.72 0.22
C TRP A 68 -2.55 -3.51 -0.48
N PRO A 69 -2.84 -3.59 -1.79
CA PRO A 69 -3.57 -2.55 -2.49
C PRO A 69 -5.02 -2.52 -2.01
N ILE A 70 -5.52 -1.33 -1.73
CA ILE A 70 -6.94 -1.09 -1.47
C ILE A 70 -7.52 -0.53 -2.78
N ARG A 71 -8.50 -1.23 -3.33
CA ARG A 71 -9.04 -0.97 -4.68
C ARG A 71 -10.49 -0.51 -4.60
N ASP A 72 -10.91 0.26 -5.59
CA ASP A 72 -12.33 0.52 -5.83
C ASP A 72 -13.02 -0.71 -6.43
N SER A 73 -14.35 -0.64 -6.59
CA SER A 73 -15.14 -1.74 -7.15
C SER A 73 -14.85 -2.08 -8.62
N THR A 74 -13.99 -1.30 -9.30
CA THR A 74 -13.51 -1.55 -10.67
C THR A 74 -12.10 -2.15 -10.68
N GLY A 75 -11.49 -2.35 -9.52
CA GLY A 75 -10.14 -2.90 -9.37
C GLY A 75 -9.02 -1.86 -9.42
N ARG A 76 -9.32 -0.56 -9.55
CA ARG A 76 -8.30 0.51 -9.55
C ARG A 76 -7.78 0.73 -8.13
N THR A 77 -6.46 0.75 -7.98
CA THR A 77 -5.83 0.97 -6.67
C THR A 77 -6.00 2.43 -6.24
N LEU A 78 -6.62 2.63 -5.07
CA LEU A 78 -6.83 3.93 -4.43
C LEU A 78 -5.77 4.25 -3.38
N GLY A 79 -5.23 3.22 -2.74
CA GLY A 79 -4.24 3.33 -1.67
C GLY A 79 -3.73 1.97 -1.23
N PHE A 80 -3.07 1.93 -0.08
CA PHE A 80 -2.44 0.73 0.46
C PHE A 80 -2.68 0.60 1.96
N GLY A 81 -2.89 -0.63 2.40
CA GLY A 81 -2.68 -1.05 3.78
C GLY A 81 -1.28 -1.65 3.91
N ALA A 82 -0.57 -1.38 5.01
CA ALA A 82 0.80 -1.80 5.19
C ALA A 82 1.09 -2.29 6.62
N ARG A 83 1.65 -3.49 6.73
CA ARG A 83 1.96 -4.15 8.01
C ARG A 83 3.44 -4.09 8.34
N LYS A 84 3.76 -3.74 9.59
CA LYS A 84 5.11 -3.75 10.17
C LYS A 84 5.77 -5.13 10.00
N LEU A 85 7.05 -5.15 9.62
CA LEU A 85 7.87 -6.36 9.48
C LEU A 85 9.13 -6.38 10.36
N TYR A 86 9.61 -5.22 10.78
CA TYR A 86 10.87 -5.06 11.53
C TYR A 86 10.61 -4.28 12.80
N ASP A 87 11.29 -4.62 13.89
CA ASP A 87 11.04 -3.99 15.20
C ASP A 87 11.47 -2.52 15.26
N ASP A 88 12.49 -2.15 14.49
CA ASP A 88 13.08 -0.81 14.34
C ASP A 88 12.28 0.14 13.42
N ASP A 89 11.10 -0.27 12.96
CA ASP A 89 10.20 0.60 12.19
C ASP A 89 9.80 1.86 12.99
N GLN A 90 10.18 3.02 12.46
CA GLN A 90 9.99 4.33 13.11
C GLN A 90 8.53 4.70 13.40
N ILE A 91 7.56 4.19 12.62
CA ILE A 91 6.14 4.51 12.83
C ILE A 91 5.59 3.69 14.01
N GLY A 92 6.19 2.55 14.33
CA GLY A 92 5.84 1.70 15.48
C GLY A 92 4.51 0.95 15.35
N ALA A 93 3.52 1.52 14.67
CA ALA A 93 2.18 0.95 14.51
C ALA A 93 2.20 -0.36 13.70
N LYS A 94 1.47 -1.37 14.20
CA LYS A 94 1.35 -2.70 13.57
C LYS A 94 0.83 -2.62 12.13
N TYR A 95 -0.15 -1.75 11.90
CA TYR A 95 -0.71 -1.44 10.59
C TYR A 95 -0.80 0.07 10.38
N ILE A 96 -0.56 0.50 9.16
CA ILE A 96 -0.83 1.85 8.67
C ILE A 96 -1.54 1.74 7.32
N ASN A 97 -2.33 2.76 6.98
CA ASN A 97 -2.97 2.87 5.68
C ASN A 97 -2.51 4.16 4.99
N THR A 98 -2.76 4.27 3.69
CA THR A 98 -2.74 5.57 3.00
C THR A 98 -3.55 6.59 3.82
N PRO A 99 -3.04 7.83 4.00
CA PRO A 99 -3.82 8.93 4.58
C PRO A 99 -5.06 9.21 3.73
N ASP A 100 -5.97 10.06 4.21
CA ASP A 100 -7.03 10.54 3.32
C ASP A 100 -6.44 11.34 2.16
N THR A 101 -6.93 11.06 0.95
CA THR A 101 -6.56 11.72 -0.32
C THR A 101 -7.84 11.99 -1.11
N GLN A 102 -7.73 12.57 -2.31
CA GLN A 102 -8.89 12.70 -3.20
C GLN A 102 -9.43 11.35 -3.67
N LEU A 103 -8.61 10.29 -3.66
CA LEU A 103 -8.99 8.95 -4.13
C LEU A 103 -9.25 7.97 -2.98
N TYR A 104 -8.71 8.25 -1.80
CA TYR A 104 -8.78 7.35 -0.64
C TYR A 104 -9.44 8.06 0.53
N HIS A 105 -10.62 7.57 0.92
CA HIS A 105 -11.31 7.99 2.13
C HIS A 105 -11.48 6.78 3.05
N LYS A 106 -10.81 6.78 4.22
CA LYS A 106 -10.72 5.60 5.09
C LYS A 106 -12.10 5.03 5.49
N ASN A 107 -13.11 5.88 5.60
CA ASN A 107 -14.48 5.53 5.97
C ASN A 107 -15.37 5.08 4.79
N GLN A 108 -14.88 5.16 3.55
CA GLN A 108 -15.64 4.79 2.34
C GLN A 108 -15.03 3.62 1.57
N VAL A 109 -13.80 3.23 1.89
CA VAL A 109 -13.11 2.12 1.22
C VAL A 109 -13.36 0.79 1.94
N LEU A 110 -13.51 -0.28 1.15
CA LEU A 110 -13.65 -1.65 1.65
C LEU A 110 -12.65 -2.56 0.91
N TYR A 111 -11.70 -3.13 1.65
CA TYR A 111 -10.72 -4.04 1.06
C TYR A 111 -11.39 -5.31 0.52
N GLY A 112 -11.04 -5.71 -0.71
CA GLY A 112 -11.58 -6.89 -1.38
C GLY A 112 -12.94 -6.69 -2.06
N ILE A 113 -13.48 -5.46 -2.09
CA ILE A 113 -14.75 -5.17 -2.77
C ILE A 113 -14.69 -5.45 -4.29
N ASP A 114 -13.53 -5.25 -4.89
CA ASP A 114 -13.24 -5.55 -6.29
C ASP A 114 -13.43 -7.04 -6.61
N LEU A 115 -13.11 -7.93 -5.66
CA LEU A 115 -13.28 -9.38 -5.80
C LEU A 115 -14.68 -9.84 -5.39
N ALA A 116 -15.31 -9.15 -4.44
CA ALA A 116 -16.56 -9.59 -3.80
C ALA A 116 -17.82 -9.07 -4.50
N LYS A 117 -17.75 -7.94 -5.23
CA LYS A 117 -18.91 -7.23 -5.78
C LYS A 117 -19.86 -8.14 -6.55
N ASP A 118 -19.34 -8.94 -7.50
CA ASP A 118 -20.18 -9.79 -8.33
C ASP A 118 -20.95 -10.84 -7.52
N ALA A 119 -20.34 -11.39 -6.47
CA ALA A 119 -20.97 -12.35 -5.59
C ALA A 119 -22.02 -11.70 -4.66
N ILE A 120 -21.80 -10.44 -4.26
CA ILE A 120 -22.73 -9.67 -3.43
C ILE A 120 -23.97 -9.27 -4.24
N VAL A 121 -23.78 -8.84 -5.50
CA VAL A 121 -24.86 -8.33 -6.37
C VAL A 121 -25.78 -9.45 -6.89
N LYS A 122 -25.27 -10.67 -7.07
CA LYS A 122 -26.03 -11.82 -7.58
C LYS A 122 -27.04 -12.43 -6.58
N LYS A 123 -27.29 -11.77 -5.45
CA LYS A 123 -28.28 -12.22 -4.46
C LYS A 123 -29.69 -11.73 -4.78
#